data_AF-A0A967W5V6-F1
#
_entry.id   AF-A0A967W5V6-F1
#
_cell.length_a   1.000
_cell.length_b   1.000
_cell.length_c   1.000
_cell.angle_alpha   90.00
_cell.angle_beta   90.00
_cell.angle_gamma   90.00
#
_symmetry.space_group_name_H-M   'P 1'
#
loop_
_entity.id
_entity.type
_entity.pdbx_description
1 polymer ?
#
loop_
_entity_poly.entity_id
_entity_poly.type
_entity_poly.pdbx_seq_one_letter_code
_entity_poly.pdbx_strand_id
1 'polypeptide(L)'
;LSRTIWQMSATGDIELNGVIDPMFYYRYKNNGDIWATPEANVRNRMILPANEMRKLHHKVMLVDANHPDPSDQGVTIAGSYNFSNNAEVNNDENLLIIYSDRITNQFYQDFRGVVRRAQRDADVPAPIIDPDQWYSVEEVSDGSQFTIEVLPGFEYGVEFLGVNVPRIYVGQDSSDYYANEAAEYLRNLISGGEVRLQGASGDRPDTGYGAFQAYVMLRKGKEQMIALNKHLLQQGFGQYEHYYAQHPDSVLAYKQYAEKAKQRKVGMWQHSQKVGEKVSREEAGGVAEPSEAFPININTADAALLRLLPGIGPVYAKRIIAYRERNGLFSDVEQLKNIRGIGPKTMEKLRPNVVVDRE
;
A
#
# COMPACT_ATOMS: atom_id res chain seq x y z
N LEU A 1 10.31 28.37 0.85
CA LEU A 1 8.84 28.59 0.76
C LEU A 1 8.14 28.07 2.01
N SER A 2 8.42 26.83 2.40
CA SER A 2 7.80 26.13 3.54
C SER A 2 7.91 26.89 4.86
N ARG A 3 9.09 27.44 5.18
CA ARG A 3 9.33 28.25 6.39
C ARG A 3 8.55 29.57 6.41
N THR A 4 8.42 30.21 5.25
CA THR A 4 7.71 31.49 5.12
C THR A 4 6.21 31.30 5.32
N ILE A 5 5.60 30.30 4.66
CA ILE A 5 4.19 29.92 4.85
C ILE A 5 3.94 29.56 6.33
N TRP A 6 4.86 28.81 6.94
CA TRP A 6 4.78 28.51 8.36
C TRP A 6 4.81 29.79 9.21
N GLN A 7 5.74 30.72 8.98
CA GLN A 7 5.78 31.97 9.73
C GLN A 7 4.51 32.82 9.57
N MET A 8 4.01 32.98 8.34
CA MET A 8 2.80 33.76 8.05
C MET A 8 1.53 33.17 8.67
N SER A 9 1.44 31.83 8.76
CA SER A 9 0.33 31.20 9.49
C SER A 9 0.45 31.36 11.01
N ALA A 10 1.67 31.59 11.54
CA ALA A 10 1.88 31.86 12.97
C ALA A 10 1.32 33.22 13.38
N THR A 11 1.48 34.21 12.49
CA THR A 11 1.01 35.59 12.68
C THR A 11 -0.47 35.75 12.36
N GLY A 12 -1.09 34.75 11.73
CA GLY A 12 -2.49 34.75 11.33
C GLY A 12 -2.75 35.46 10.01
N ASP A 13 -1.70 35.77 9.26
CA ASP A 13 -1.80 36.38 7.93
C ASP A 13 -2.38 35.40 6.90
N ILE A 14 -2.21 34.09 7.13
CA ILE A 14 -2.79 33.02 6.30
C ILE A 14 -3.37 31.90 7.17
N GLU A 15 -4.39 31.22 6.63
CA GLU A 15 -4.87 29.94 7.16
C GLU A 15 -4.18 28.78 6.44
N LEU A 16 -3.55 27.88 7.19
CA LEU A 16 -2.81 26.76 6.62
C LEU A 16 -3.49 25.43 6.95
N ASN A 17 -4.02 24.76 5.93
CA ASN A 17 -4.63 23.44 6.05
C ASN A 17 -3.87 22.41 5.21
N GLY A 18 -3.65 21.22 5.73
CA GLY A 18 -2.90 20.18 5.04
C GLY A 18 -3.22 18.78 5.54
N VAL A 19 -3.02 17.82 4.63
CA VAL A 19 -3.05 16.39 4.95
C VAL A 19 -1.79 15.77 4.37
N ILE A 20 -1.06 15.01 5.20
CA ILE A 20 0.22 14.41 4.83
C ILE A 20 0.08 12.89 4.84
N ASP A 21 0.65 12.24 3.83
CA ASP A 21 0.72 10.77 3.78
C ASP A 21 1.27 10.19 5.10
N PRO A 22 0.71 9.09 5.64
CA PRO A 22 1.03 8.63 6.99
C PRO A 22 2.51 8.22 7.14
N MET A 23 3.10 7.63 6.10
CA MET A 23 4.49 7.19 6.11
C MET A 23 5.45 8.39 6.13
N PHE A 24 5.13 9.44 5.36
CA PHE A 24 5.89 10.68 5.38
C PHE A 24 5.70 11.44 6.67
N TYR A 25 4.48 11.48 7.21
CA TYR A 25 4.20 12.11 8.49
C TYR A 25 5.06 11.51 9.60
N TYR A 26 5.19 10.18 9.65
CA TYR A 26 6.05 9.50 10.63
C TYR A 26 7.53 9.83 10.44
N ARG A 27 8.01 9.86 9.19
CA ARG A 27 9.39 10.28 8.87
C ARG A 27 9.66 11.72 9.30
N TYR A 28 8.76 12.64 8.98
CA TYR A 28 8.85 14.05 9.38
C TYR A 28 8.86 14.20 10.90
N LYS A 29 8.00 13.45 11.60
CA LYS A 29 8.01 13.40 13.06
C LYS A 29 9.35 12.95 13.62
N ASN A 30 9.93 11.87 13.09
CA ASN A 30 11.21 11.34 13.55
C ASN A 30 12.39 12.29 13.27
N ASN A 31 12.32 13.04 12.17
CA ASN A 31 13.32 14.03 11.80
C ASN A 31 13.17 15.37 12.53
N GLY A 32 12.10 15.54 13.33
CA GLY A 32 11.79 16.82 13.99
C GLY A 32 11.35 17.91 13.01
N ASP A 33 10.80 17.55 11.86
CA ASP A 33 10.32 18.51 10.86
C ASP A 33 9.07 19.25 11.36
N ILE A 34 8.99 20.54 11.04
CA ILE A 34 7.96 21.49 11.53
C ILE A 34 6.52 21.02 11.26
N TRP A 35 6.30 20.22 10.21
CA TRP A 35 4.98 19.78 9.75
C TRP A 35 4.32 18.72 10.63
N ALA A 36 5.11 18.04 11.46
CA ALA A 36 4.63 16.96 12.33
C ALA A 36 4.71 17.31 13.83
N THR A 37 4.99 18.57 14.17
CA THR A 37 5.03 19.03 15.56
C THR A 37 3.63 19.36 16.10
N PRO A 38 3.42 19.35 17.44
CA PRO A 38 2.13 19.74 18.01
C PRO A 38 1.65 21.14 17.57
N GLU A 39 2.58 22.07 17.32
CA GLU A 39 2.32 23.43 16.83
C GLU A 39 1.73 23.47 15.41
N ALA A 40 1.73 22.34 14.69
CA ALA A 40 1.04 22.22 13.41
C ALA A 40 -0.50 22.23 13.54
N ASN A 41 -1.02 22.00 14.75
CA ASN A 41 -2.45 21.91 15.05
C ASN A 41 -2.95 23.01 15.99
N VAL A 42 -2.18 24.10 16.15
CA VAL A 42 -2.62 25.29 16.91
C VAL A 42 -3.30 26.31 15.98
N ARG A 43 -4.06 27.26 16.56
CA ARG A 43 -4.88 28.27 15.85
C ARG A 43 -4.25 28.78 14.55
N ASN A 44 -5.07 28.87 13.50
CA ASN A 44 -4.72 29.20 12.10
C ASN A 44 -3.93 28.12 11.34
N ARG A 45 -3.78 26.93 11.92
CA ARG A 45 -3.20 25.75 11.26
C ARG A 45 -3.95 24.47 11.57
N MET A 46 -4.01 23.59 10.58
CA MET A 46 -4.44 22.21 10.74
C MET A 46 -3.64 21.31 9.79
N ILE A 47 -2.74 20.49 10.33
CA ILE A 47 -1.98 19.52 9.55
C ILE A 47 -2.28 18.12 10.09
N LEU A 48 -3.02 17.34 9.31
CA LEU A 48 -3.48 16.01 9.70
C LEU A 48 -2.63 14.91 9.05
N PRO A 49 -2.34 13.80 9.75
CA PRO A 49 -1.96 12.57 9.06
C PRO A 49 -3.16 12.10 8.23
N ALA A 50 -2.91 11.67 6.99
CA ALA A 50 -3.94 11.05 6.17
C ALA A 50 -4.44 9.76 6.84
N ASN A 51 -5.68 9.38 6.55
CA ASN A 51 -6.21 8.06 6.94
C ASN A 51 -6.23 7.07 5.76
N GLU A 52 -5.59 7.43 4.65
CA GLU A 52 -5.48 6.61 3.44
C GLU A 52 -4.05 6.70 2.89
N MET A 53 -3.53 5.59 2.35
CA MET A 53 -2.30 5.61 1.55
C MET A 53 -2.69 5.65 0.07
N ARG A 54 -2.42 6.76 -0.60
CA ARG A 54 -2.60 6.88 -2.06
C ARG A 54 -1.27 6.67 -2.76
N LYS A 55 -1.23 5.78 -3.75
CA LYS A 55 -0.03 5.58 -4.60
C LYS A 55 0.32 6.82 -5.44
N LEU A 56 -0.63 7.74 -5.64
CA LEU A 56 -0.40 9.00 -6.34
C LEU A 56 0.24 10.03 -5.41
N HIS A 57 1.57 10.13 -5.49
CA HIS A 57 2.40 11.13 -4.83
C HIS A 57 2.33 12.49 -5.55
N HIS A 58 1.13 13.03 -5.71
CA HIS A 58 0.91 14.33 -6.33
C HIS A 58 0.92 15.42 -5.25
N LYS A 59 1.74 16.45 -5.45
CA LYS A 59 1.93 17.53 -4.48
C LYS A 59 1.27 18.77 -5.03
N VAL A 60 0.26 19.23 -4.30
CA VAL A 60 -0.60 20.34 -4.69
C VAL A 60 -0.66 21.33 -3.54
N MET A 61 -0.51 22.60 -3.88
CA MET A 61 -0.84 23.71 -3.00
C MET A 61 -1.95 24.51 -3.67
N LEU A 62 -2.97 24.86 -2.87
CA LEU A 62 -4.11 25.67 -3.30
C LEU A 62 -4.03 26.98 -2.54
N VAL A 63 -4.06 28.09 -3.26
CA VAL A 63 -4.04 29.44 -2.71
C VAL A 63 -5.38 30.10 -3.03
N ASP A 64 -5.97 30.73 -2.01
CA ASP A 64 -7.25 31.46 -2.08
C ASP A 64 -8.44 30.67 -2.66
N ALA A 65 -8.39 29.34 -2.56
CA ALA A 65 -9.41 28.44 -3.10
C ALA A 65 -10.80 28.61 -2.47
N ASN A 66 -10.89 29.23 -1.29
CA ASN A 66 -12.11 29.52 -0.56
C ASN A 66 -12.28 31.01 -0.23
N HIS A 67 -11.41 31.90 -0.77
CA HIS A 67 -11.45 33.30 -0.42
C HIS A 67 -12.72 33.96 -1.01
N PRO A 68 -13.49 34.74 -0.23
CA PRO A 68 -14.79 35.24 -0.66
C PRO A 68 -14.70 36.44 -1.61
N ASP A 69 -13.50 36.96 -1.88
CA ASP A 69 -13.29 38.12 -2.73
C ASP A 69 -13.43 37.73 -4.22
N PRO A 70 -14.47 38.20 -4.92
CA PRO A 70 -14.67 37.88 -6.33
C PRO A 70 -13.69 38.59 -7.27
N SER A 71 -12.85 39.49 -6.75
CA SER A 71 -11.76 40.14 -7.51
C SER A 71 -10.45 39.36 -7.46
N ASP A 72 -10.38 38.32 -6.62
CA ASP A 72 -9.25 37.42 -6.53
C ASP A 72 -9.44 36.19 -7.43
N GLN A 73 -8.35 35.47 -7.70
CA GLN A 73 -8.36 34.26 -8.51
C GLN A 73 -7.64 33.13 -7.79
N GLY A 74 -8.34 32.02 -7.57
CA GLY A 74 -7.78 30.84 -6.95
C GLY A 74 -6.62 30.27 -7.76
N VAL A 75 -5.52 29.96 -7.08
CA VAL A 75 -4.29 29.46 -7.71
C VAL A 75 -4.04 28.00 -7.31
N THR A 76 -3.79 27.16 -8.32
CA THR A 76 -3.30 25.80 -8.13
C THR A 76 -1.82 25.75 -8.46
N ILE A 77 -1.01 25.36 -7.48
CA ILE A 77 0.42 25.08 -7.68
C ILE A 77 0.59 23.56 -7.62
N ALA A 78 0.99 22.96 -8.73
CA ALA A 78 1.28 21.54 -8.85
C ALA A 78 2.74 21.35 -9.27
N GLY A 79 3.31 20.17 -9.00
CA GLY A 79 4.67 19.89 -9.42
C GLY A 79 5.36 18.86 -8.54
N SER A 80 6.68 18.90 -8.54
CA SER A 80 7.48 17.94 -7.77
C SER A 80 7.79 18.42 -6.35
N TYR A 81 7.53 19.70 -6.02
CA TYR A 81 7.88 20.34 -4.75
C TYR A 81 7.44 19.57 -3.52
N ASN A 82 8.40 18.97 -2.81
CA ASN A 82 8.18 18.28 -1.54
C ASN A 82 8.65 19.14 -0.38
N PHE A 83 7.84 19.34 0.66
CA PHE A 83 8.10 20.24 1.80
C PHE A 83 9.29 19.81 2.72
N SER A 84 10.30 19.15 2.19
CA SER A 84 11.51 18.73 2.90
C SER A 84 12.53 19.87 3.03
N ASN A 85 13.47 19.71 3.95
CA ASN A 85 14.60 20.62 4.09
C ASN A 85 15.47 20.69 2.81
N ASN A 86 15.57 19.60 2.04
CA ASN A 86 16.33 19.59 0.79
C ASN A 86 15.68 20.45 -0.29
N ALA A 87 14.36 20.43 -0.42
CA ALA A 87 13.64 21.27 -1.38
C ALA A 87 13.75 22.76 -1.04
N GLU A 88 13.89 23.11 0.23
CA GLU A 88 14.13 24.50 0.65
C GLU A 88 15.54 25.00 0.30
N VAL A 89 16.55 24.13 0.29
CA VAL A 89 17.96 24.53 0.15
C VAL A 89 18.48 24.35 -1.27
N ASN A 90 18.19 23.21 -1.90
CA ASN A 90 18.77 22.84 -3.20
C ASN A 90 17.80 23.08 -4.38
N ASN A 91 16.50 23.10 -4.11
CA ASN A 91 15.39 23.43 -5.04
C ASN A 91 15.60 22.97 -6.50
N ASP A 92 15.45 21.66 -6.75
CA ASP A 92 15.45 21.04 -8.09
C ASP A 92 14.04 20.82 -8.65
N GLU A 93 13.05 21.54 -8.11
CA GLU A 93 11.64 21.25 -8.30
C GLU A 93 11.07 21.93 -9.54
N ASN A 94 10.26 21.20 -10.31
CA ASN A 94 9.48 21.79 -11.40
C ASN A 94 8.08 22.14 -10.89
N LEU A 95 7.67 23.39 -11.06
CA LEU A 95 6.39 23.91 -10.64
C LEU A 95 5.55 24.37 -11.83
N LEU A 96 4.28 23.99 -11.83
CA LEU A 96 3.23 24.50 -12.69
C LEU A 96 2.28 25.33 -11.84
N ILE A 97 2.19 26.62 -12.14
CA ILE A 97 1.29 27.56 -11.46
C ILE A 97 0.12 27.86 -12.39
N ILE A 98 -1.09 27.56 -11.93
CA ILE A 98 -2.32 27.67 -12.71
C ILE A 98 -3.24 28.68 -12.03
N TYR A 99 -3.48 29.80 -12.72
CA TYR A 99 -4.43 30.82 -12.31
C TYR A 99 -5.80 30.49 -12.93
N SER A 100 -6.68 29.83 -12.17
CA SER A 100 -8.01 29.42 -12.63
C SER A 100 -8.89 28.94 -11.49
N ASP A 101 -9.98 29.67 -11.19
CA ASP A 101 -10.95 29.26 -10.17
C ASP A 101 -11.56 27.90 -10.46
N ARG A 102 -11.82 27.59 -11.73
CA ARG A 102 -12.39 26.31 -12.14
C ARG A 102 -11.47 25.14 -11.79
N ILE A 103 -10.17 25.27 -12.08
CA ILE A 103 -9.20 24.21 -11.80
C ILE A 103 -8.95 24.13 -10.29
N THR A 104 -8.76 25.28 -9.63
CA THR A 104 -8.53 25.36 -8.19
C THR A 104 -9.71 24.79 -7.39
N ASN A 105 -10.95 25.06 -7.79
CA ASN A 105 -12.13 24.48 -7.16
C ASN A 105 -12.19 22.95 -7.30
N GLN A 106 -11.75 22.38 -8.44
CA GLN A 106 -11.73 20.93 -8.62
C GLN A 106 -10.75 20.27 -7.63
N PHE A 107 -9.53 20.79 -7.50
CA PHE A 107 -8.57 20.30 -6.53
C PHE A 107 -9.02 20.56 -5.09
N TYR A 108 -9.70 21.67 -4.84
CA TYR A 108 -10.24 21.99 -3.52
C TYR A 108 -11.30 20.97 -3.07
N GLN A 109 -12.23 20.57 -3.95
CA GLN A 109 -13.22 19.53 -3.65
C GLN A 109 -12.55 18.19 -3.30
N ASP A 110 -11.53 17.79 -4.07
CA ASP A 110 -10.75 16.58 -3.78
C ASP A 110 -10.03 16.68 -2.43
N PHE A 111 -9.39 17.83 -2.16
CA PHE A 111 -8.71 18.12 -0.89
C PHE A 111 -9.68 18.07 0.29
N ARG A 112 -10.87 18.66 0.18
CA ARG A 112 -11.91 18.57 1.22
C ARG A 112 -12.35 17.13 1.47
N GLY A 113 -12.42 16.30 0.43
CA GLY A 113 -12.62 14.86 0.58
C GLY A 113 -11.51 14.21 1.40
N VAL A 114 -10.24 14.53 1.10
CA VAL A 114 -9.08 14.01 1.85
C VAL A 114 -9.11 14.46 3.31
N VAL A 115 -9.40 15.74 3.59
CA VAL A 115 -9.53 16.28 4.95
C VAL A 115 -10.62 15.56 5.73
N ARG A 116 -11.82 15.37 5.16
CA ARG A 116 -12.92 14.63 5.82
C ARG A 116 -12.49 13.21 6.16
N ARG A 117 -11.79 12.52 5.26
CA ARG A 117 -11.26 11.17 5.54
C ARG A 117 -10.21 11.19 6.65
N ALA A 118 -9.29 12.15 6.65
CA ALA A 118 -8.30 12.34 7.72
C ALA A 118 -8.96 12.62 9.09
N GLN A 119 -10.11 13.29 9.10
CA GLN A 119 -10.92 13.54 10.30
C GLN A 119 -11.84 12.36 10.69
N ARG A 120 -11.92 11.31 9.87
CA ARG A 120 -12.84 10.17 10.01
C ARG A 120 -14.32 10.53 9.83
N ASP A 121 -14.60 11.62 9.11
CA ASP A 121 -15.95 12.09 8.75
C ASP A 121 -16.47 11.52 7.42
N ALA A 122 -15.63 10.75 6.72
CA ALA A 122 -15.95 10.08 5.47
C ALA A 122 -15.07 8.84 5.31
N ASP A 123 -15.60 7.82 4.63
CA ASP A 123 -14.85 6.64 4.23
C ASP A 123 -14.04 6.87 2.95
N VAL A 124 -13.05 6.01 2.73
CA VAL A 124 -12.27 5.99 1.49
C VAL A 124 -13.18 5.58 0.33
N PRO A 125 -13.29 6.39 -0.74
CA PRO A 125 -14.03 5.96 -1.92
C PRO A 125 -13.38 4.70 -2.50
N ALA A 126 -14.14 3.62 -2.57
CA ALA A 126 -13.69 2.37 -3.16
C ALA A 126 -14.11 2.29 -4.63
N PRO A 127 -13.31 1.64 -5.48
CA PRO A 127 -13.70 1.44 -6.87
C PRO A 127 -14.91 0.49 -6.95
N ILE A 128 -15.78 0.74 -7.92
CA ILE A 128 -16.89 -0.18 -8.20
C ILE A 128 -16.31 -1.42 -8.88
N ILE A 129 -16.65 -2.60 -8.35
CA ILE A 129 -16.28 -3.88 -8.96
C ILE A 129 -17.52 -4.65 -9.41
N ASP A 130 -17.32 -5.47 -10.45
CA ASP A 130 -18.24 -6.51 -10.86
C ASP A 130 -17.92 -7.82 -10.10
N PRO A 131 -18.86 -8.38 -9.32
CA PRO A 131 -18.68 -9.65 -8.61
C PRO A 131 -18.48 -10.85 -9.52
N ASP A 132 -18.83 -10.75 -10.81
CA ASP A 132 -18.66 -11.84 -11.79
C ASP A 132 -17.34 -11.75 -12.57
N GLN A 133 -16.64 -10.62 -12.47
CA GLN A 133 -15.36 -10.39 -13.15
C GLN A 133 -14.18 -11.04 -12.40
N TRP A 134 -13.21 -11.50 -13.19
CA TRP A 134 -11.92 -11.98 -12.72
C TRP A 134 -10.89 -10.85 -12.73
N TYR A 135 -10.18 -10.68 -11.61
CA TYR A 135 -9.15 -9.67 -11.41
C TYR A 135 -7.79 -10.34 -11.26
N SER A 136 -6.76 -9.74 -11.84
CA SER A 136 -5.38 -10.21 -11.68
C SER A 136 -4.87 -9.91 -10.28
N VAL A 137 -4.17 -10.88 -9.68
CA VAL A 137 -3.52 -10.71 -8.38
C VAL A 137 -2.13 -10.13 -8.59
N GLU A 138 -1.82 -9.04 -7.89
CA GLU A 138 -0.58 -8.29 -8.05
C GLU A 138 0.45 -8.61 -6.97
N GLU A 139 0.03 -8.52 -5.70
CA GLU A 139 0.91 -8.66 -4.54
C GLU A 139 0.17 -9.29 -3.36
N VAL A 140 0.88 -10.13 -2.59
CA VAL A 140 0.46 -10.55 -1.25
C VAL A 140 1.27 -9.73 -0.25
N SER A 141 0.60 -8.77 0.39
CA SER A 141 1.21 -7.91 1.40
C SER A 141 1.50 -8.68 2.68
N ASP A 142 0.51 -9.44 3.16
CA ASP A 142 0.65 -10.39 4.27
C ASP A 142 -0.35 -11.55 4.10
N GLY A 143 -0.42 -12.47 5.06
CA GLY A 143 -1.36 -13.59 4.97
C GLY A 143 -2.84 -13.16 4.98
N SER A 144 -3.15 -11.96 5.47
CA SER A 144 -4.53 -11.48 5.64
C SER A 144 -5.04 -10.62 4.50
N GLN A 145 -4.13 -10.05 3.71
CA GLN A 145 -4.45 -9.14 2.63
C GLN A 145 -3.60 -9.41 1.39
N PHE A 146 -4.24 -9.34 0.24
CA PHE A 146 -3.58 -9.28 -1.07
C PHE A 146 -4.17 -8.16 -1.91
N THR A 147 -3.49 -7.82 -3.00
CA THR A 147 -3.83 -6.69 -3.86
C THR A 147 -4.27 -7.19 -5.23
N ILE A 148 -5.36 -6.60 -5.76
CA ILE A 148 -5.84 -6.83 -7.12
C ILE A 148 -5.67 -5.59 -7.98
N GLU A 149 -5.52 -5.78 -9.27
CA GLU A 149 -5.61 -4.70 -10.26
C GLU A 149 -7.07 -4.56 -10.71
N VAL A 150 -7.73 -3.44 -10.33
CA VAL A 150 -9.14 -3.16 -10.68
C VAL A 150 -9.23 -2.49 -12.05
N LEU A 151 -8.28 -1.61 -12.36
CA LEU A 151 -8.06 -0.98 -13.67
C LEU A 151 -6.56 -0.99 -13.96
N PRO A 152 -6.11 -0.89 -15.22
CA PRO A 152 -4.69 -0.85 -15.55
C PRO A 152 -3.90 0.19 -14.72
N GLY A 153 -2.99 -0.28 -13.87
CA GLY A 153 -2.18 0.52 -12.94
C GLY A 153 -2.89 0.96 -11.65
N PHE A 154 -4.15 0.57 -11.45
CA PHE A 154 -4.94 0.87 -10.25
C PHE A 154 -5.14 -0.39 -9.41
N GLU A 155 -4.41 -0.42 -8.31
CA GLU A 155 -4.37 -1.52 -7.36
C GLU A 155 -5.24 -1.24 -6.13
N TYR A 156 -5.92 -2.27 -5.61
CA TYR A 156 -6.75 -2.16 -4.41
C TYR A 156 -6.66 -3.42 -3.55
N GLY A 157 -6.71 -3.26 -2.23
CA GLY A 157 -6.56 -4.36 -1.28
C GLY A 157 -7.81 -5.25 -1.18
N VAL A 158 -7.61 -6.50 -0.78
CA VAL A 158 -8.67 -7.47 -0.52
C VAL A 158 -8.35 -8.23 0.76
N GLU A 159 -9.29 -8.25 1.69
CA GLU A 159 -9.27 -9.06 2.91
C GLU A 159 -10.33 -10.18 2.85
N PHE A 160 -10.07 -11.26 3.59
CA PHE A 160 -10.93 -12.43 3.60
C PHE A 160 -12.10 -12.30 4.57
N LEU A 161 -13.31 -12.24 4.03
CA LEU A 161 -14.52 -12.24 4.83
C LEU A 161 -14.65 -13.55 5.64
N GLY A 162 -14.82 -13.42 6.95
CA GLY A 162 -15.00 -14.55 7.88
C GLY A 162 -13.74 -15.34 8.24
N VAL A 163 -12.56 -14.87 7.82
CA VAL A 163 -11.28 -15.54 8.09
C VAL A 163 -10.27 -14.53 8.62
N ASN A 164 -9.77 -14.79 9.83
CA ASN A 164 -8.66 -14.03 10.41
C ASN A 164 -7.36 -14.80 10.18
N VAL A 165 -6.50 -14.27 9.32
CA VAL A 165 -5.18 -14.82 9.03
C VAL A 165 -4.15 -14.04 9.84
N PRO A 166 -3.15 -14.71 10.46
CA PRO A 166 -2.04 -14.05 11.15
C PRO A 166 -1.40 -12.92 10.32
N ARG A 167 -1.21 -11.75 10.94
CA ARG A 167 -0.78 -10.51 10.26
C ARG A 167 0.61 -10.07 10.68
N ILE A 168 1.30 -9.40 9.75
CA ILE A 168 2.56 -8.72 10.00
C ILE A 168 2.23 -7.27 10.34
N TYR A 169 2.61 -6.82 11.54
CA TYR A 169 2.36 -5.45 11.97
C TYR A 169 3.65 -4.61 11.89
N VAL A 170 3.48 -3.31 11.66
CA VAL A 170 4.58 -2.35 11.72
C VAL A 170 4.87 -2.00 13.17
N GLY A 171 5.92 -2.58 13.75
CA GLY A 171 6.34 -2.38 15.13
C GLY A 171 7.35 -3.45 15.57
N GLN A 172 8.19 -3.13 16.55
CA GLN A 172 9.26 -4.03 16.99
C GLN A 172 8.71 -5.36 17.52
N ASP A 173 7.55 -5.37 18.19
CA ASP A 173 6.93 -6.56 18.83
C ASP A 173 5.42 -6.67 18.59
N SER A 174 4.96 -6.61 17.35
CA SER A 174 3.50 -6.56 17.07
C SER A 174 2.98 -7.64 16.12
N SER A 175 3.88 -8.42 15.50
CA SER A 175 3.51 -9.42 14.50
C SER A 175 2.98 -10.69 15.16
N ASP A 176 2.04 -11.36 14.50
CA ASP A 176 1.58 -12.67 14.95
C ASP A 176 2.65 -13.73 14.65
N TYR A 177 2.86 -14.69 15.55
CA TYR A 177 3.88 -15.74 15.41
C TYR A 177 3.87 -16.44 14.04
N TYR A 178 2.68 -16.73 13.51
CA TYR A 178 2.48 -17.45 12.25
C TYR A 178 2.31 -16.56 11.02
N ALA A 179 2.55 -15.25 11.13
CA ALA A 179 2.25 -14.29 10.08
C ALA A 179 3.00 -14.57 8.76
N ASN A 180 4.28 -14.94 8.83
CA ASN A 180 5.07 -15.18 7.62
C ASN A 180 4.77 -16.51 6.98
N GLU A 181 4.60 -17.58 7.76
CA GLU A 181 4.18 -18.87 7.22
C GLU A 181 2.85 -18.73 6.47
N ALA A 182 1.90 -17.99 7.04
CA ALA A 182 0.62 -17.69 6.39
C ALA A 182 0.78 -16.81 5.14
N ALA A 183 1.63 -15.79 5.18
CA ALA A 183 1.90 -14.90 4.04
C ALA A 183 2.55 -15.65 2.87
N GLU A 184 3.57 -16.47 3.14
CA GLU A 184 4.24 -17.31 2.14
C GLU A 184 3.28 -18.34 1.56
N TYR A 185 2.50 -18.99 2.41
CA TYR A 185 1.50 -19.95 1.97
C TYR A 185 0.49 -19.31 1.02
N LEU A 186 -0.08 -18.15 1.41
CA LEU A 186 -1.01 -17.43 0.57
C LEU A 186 -0.36 -16.98 -0.74
N ARG A 187 0.85 -16.42 -0.68
CA ARG A 187 1.62 -15.98 -1.86
C ARG A 187 1.79 -17.11 -2.86
N ASN A 188 2.24 -18.27 -2.41
CA ASN A 188 2.41 -19.45 -3.27
C ASN A 188 1.06 -19.94 -3.83
N LEU A 189 0.02 -19.89 -3.00
CA LEU A 189 -1.32 -20.34 -3.37
C LEU A 189 -1.95 -19.45 -4.44
N ILE A 190 -1.78 -18.13 -4.40
CA ILE A 190 -2.49 -17.21 -5.32
C ILE A 190 -1.63 -16.70 -6.47
N SER A 191 -0.30 -16.82 -6.39
CA SER A 191 0.62 -16.36 -7.43
C SER A 191 0.26 -16.95 -8.81
N GLY A 192 0.24 -16.08 -9.82
CA GLY A 192 -0.11 -16.41 -11.20
C GLY A 192 -1.58 -16.74 -11.44
N GLY A 193 -2.46 -16.51 -10.45
CA GLY A 193 -3.89 -16.73 -10.56
C GLY A 193 -4.70 -15.44 -10.71
N GLU A 194 -5.99 -15.63 -10.99
CA GLU A 194 -6.98 -14.56 -11.00
C GLU A 194 -8.02 -14.82 -9.92
N VAL A 195 -8.61 -13.77 -9.40
CA VAL A 195 -9.59 -13.86 -8.31
C VAL A 195 -10.90 -13.18 -8.67
N ARG A 196 -11.98 -13.72 -8.11
CA ARG A 196 -13.31 -13.14 -8.15
C ARG A 196 -13.77 -12.86 -6.73
N LEU A 197 -14.35 -11.69 -6.51
CA LEU A 197 -14.71 -11.18 -5.20
C LEU A 197 -16.23 -11.12 -5.05
N GLN A 198 -16.76 -11.68 -3.96
CA GLN A 198 -18.18 -11.61 -3.65
C GLN A 198 -18.40 -11.16 -2.20
N GLY A 199 -19.45 -10.36 -1.99
CA GLY A 199 -19.92 -9.93 -0.67
C GLY A 199 -20.64 -11.04 0.08
N ALA A 200 -21.18 -10.70 1.25
CA ALA A 200 -21.82 -11.64 2.16
C ALA A 200 -23.02 -12.37 1.53
N SER A 201 -23.72 -11.73 0.58
CA SER A 201 -24.90 -12.30 -0.07
C SER A 201 -24.62 -12.76 -1.51
N GLY A 202 -23.34 -12.83 -1.91
CA GLY A 202 -22.95 -13.07 -3.31
C GLY A 202 -22.96 -11.80 -4.18
N ASP A 203 -23.26 -10.66 -3.58
CA ASP A 203 -23.30 -9.32 -4.15
C ASP A 203 -21.92 -8.66 -4.19
N ARG A 204 -21.88 -7.32 -4.32
CA ARG A 204 -20.62 -6.57 -4.27
C ARG A 204 -20.05 -6.62 -2.85
N PRO A 205 -18.74 -6.86 -2.68
CA PRO A 205 -18.12 -6.81 -1.38
C PRO A 205 -18.15 -5.38 -0.83
N ASP A 206 -18.38 -5.29 0.48
CA ASP A 206 -18.21 -4.05 1.23
C ASP A 206 -16.74 -3.65 1.25
N THR A 207 -16.48 -2.37 1.50
CA THR A 207 -15.14 -1.82 1.58
C THR A 207 -14.90 -1.18 2.93
N GLY A 208 -13.75 -1.45 3.52
CA GLY A 208 -13.33 -0.85 4.78
C GLY A 208 -11.81 -0.69 4.80
N TYR A 209 -11.33 0.42 5.36
CA TYR A 209 -9.90 0.68 5.56
C TYR A 209 -9.02 0.50 4.29
N GLY A 210 -9.56 0.76 3.10
CA GLY A 210 -8.82 0.64 1.84
C GLY A 210 -8.76 -0.78 1.25
N ALA A 211 -9.62 -1.68 1.71
CA ALA A 211 -9.72 -3.05 1.19
C ALA A 211 -11.16 -3.49 0.97
N PHE A 212 -11.37 -4.37 -0.01
CA PHE A 212 -12.60 -5.15 -0.15
C PHE A 212 -12.67 -6.24 0.92
N GLN A 213 -13.84 -6.41 1.53
CA GLN A 213 -14.14 -7.52 2.43
C GLN A 213 -14.91 -8.59 1.64
N ALA A 214 -14.24 -9.67 1.24
CA ALA A 214 -14.78 -10.58 0.24
C ALA A 214 -14.65 -12.08 0.58
N TYR A 215 -15.62 -12.85 0.11
CA TYR A 215 -15.40 -14.24 -0.25
C TYR A 215 -14.66 -14.29 -1.59
N VAL A 216 -13.52 -14.97 -1.59
CA VAL A 216 -12.58 -14.94 -2.70
C VAL A 216 -12.54 -16.32 -3.37
N MET A 217 -12.85 -16.33 -4.67
CA MET A 217 -12.63 -17.48 -5.53
C MET A 217 -11.34 -17.25 -6.32
N LEU A 218 -10.38 -18.17 -6.23
CA LEU A 218 -9.17 -18.19 -7.03
C LEU A 218 -9.35 -19.14 -8.22
N ARG A 219 -8.95 -18.69 -9.41
CA ARG A 219 -8.79 -19.49 -10.62
C ARG A 219 -7.31 -19.63 -10.94
N LYS A 220 -6.85 -20.88 -11.07
CA LYS A 220 -5.52 -21.23 -11.58
C LYS A 220 -5.66 -22.07 -12.86
N GLY A 221 -5.24 -21.51 -13.98
CA GLY A 221 -5.43 -22.16 -15.28
C GLY A 221 -6.92 -22.32 -15.65
N LYS A 222 -7.24 -23.29 -16.50
CA LYS A 222 -8.60 -23.46 -17.06
C LYS A 222 -9.59 -24.19 -16.15
N GLU A 223 -9.12 -24.97 -15.17
CA GLU A 223 -9.99 -25.91 -14.44
C GLU A 223 -9.84 -25.86 -12.91
N GLN A 224 -8.76 -25.28 -12.37
CA GLN A 224 -8.56 -25.27 -10.93
C GLN A 224 -9.23 -24.05 -10.29
N MET A 225 -10.26 -24.33 -9.49
CA MET A 225 -11.04 -23.33 -8.76
C MET A 225 -10.91 -23.58 -7.27
N ILE A 226 -10.48 -22.57 -6.52
CA ILE A 226 -10.20 -22.67 -5.08
C ILE A 226 -10.93 -21.55 -4.34
N ALA A 227 -11.87 -21.91 -3.46
CA ALA A 227 -12.47 -20.96 -2.52
C ALA A 227 -11.45 -20.65 -1.41
N LEU A 228 -10.77 -19.51 -1.48
CA LEU A 228 -9.61 -19.21 -0.64
C LEU A 228 -9.94 -19.15 0.85
N ASN A 229 -11.03 -18.47 1.22
CA ASN A 229 -11.46 -18.34 2.62
C ASN A 229 -11.63 -19.74 3.27
N LYS A 230 -12.34 -20.64 2.59
CA LYS A 230 -12.48 -22.04 3.00
C LYS A 230 -11.13 -22.75 3.07
N HIS A 231 -10.29 -22.58 2.05
CA HIS A 231 -9.02 -23.28 1.94
C HIS A 231 -8.07 -22.91 3.07
N LEU A 232 -7.95 -21.62 3.40
CA LEU A 232 -7.11 -21.12 4.50
C LEU A 232 -7.53 -21.71 5.84
N LEU A 233 -8.83 -21.78 6.13
CA LEU A 233 -9.34 -22.42 7.35
C LEU A 233 -9.03 -23.92 7.40
N GLN A 234 -9.25 -24.63 6.29
CA GLN A 234 -9.03 -26.08 6.23
C GLN A 234 -7.56 -26.49 6.39
N GLN A 235 -6.64 -25.64 5.91
CA GLN A 235 -5.20 -25.88 5.96
C GLN A 235 -4.56 -25.33 7.25
N GLY A 236 -5.35 -24.65 8.10
CA GLY A 236 -4.86 -24.11 9.37
C GLY A 236 -4.01 -22.85 9.21
N PHE A 237 -4.25 -22.06 8.18
CA PHE A 237 -3.63 -20.74 7.98
C PHE A 237 -4.59 -19.59 8.33
N GLY A 238 -5.70 -19.88 9.03
CA GLY A 238 -6.64 -18.87 9.48
C GLY A 238 -7.57 -19.37 10.57
N GLN A 239 -8.12 -18.45 11.34
CA GLN A 239 -9.16 -18.68 12.33
C GLN A 239 -10.49 -18.15 11.80
N TYR A 240 -11.60 -18.68 12.30
CA TYR A 240 -12.91 -18.10 12.01
C TYR A 240 -12.97 -16.69 12.62
N GLU A 241 -13.39 -15.72 11.81
CA GLU A 241 -13.63 -14.34 12.24
C GLU A 241 -15.12 -14.02 12.25
N HIS A 242 -15.57 -13.31 13.27
CA HIS A 242 -16.98 -12.98 13.48
C HIS A 242 -17.34 -11.55 13.07
N TYR A 243 -16.35 -10.71 12.79
CA TYR A 243 -16.58 -9.35 12.31
C TYR A 243 -17.17 -9.33 10.89
N TYR A 244 -17.80 -8.19 10.56
CA TYR A 244 -18.50 -7.90 9.31
C TYR A 244 -19.73 -8.78 9.04
N ALA A 245 -20.58 -8.33 8.10
CA ALA A 245 -21.72 -9.12 7.65
C ALA A 245 -21.25 -10.37 6.90
N GLN A 246 -21.83 -11.53 7.20
CA GLN A 246 -21.45 -12.81 6.61
C GLN A 246 -22.68 -13.66 6.31
N HIS A 247 -22.59 -14.53 5.31
CA HIS A 247 -23.65 -15.49 5.05
C HIS A 247 -23.77 -16.47 6.23
N PRO A 248 -24.99 -16.75 6.76
CA PRO A 248 -25.18 -17.66 7.89
C PRO A 248 -24.58 -19.06 7.67
N ASP A 249 -24.72 -19.61 6.46
CA ASP A 249 -24.16 -20.93 6.12
C ASP A 249 -22.63 -20.91 6.10
N SER A 250 -22.03 -19.82 5.61
CA SER A 250 -20.57 -19.64 5.63
C SER A 250 -20.07 -19.57 7.07
N VAL A 251 -20.76 -18.86 7.96
CA VAL A 251 -20.44 -18.80 9.39
C VAL A 251 -20.42 -20.21 10.01
N LEU A 252 -21.45 -21.01 9.77
CA LEU A 252 -21.54 -22.38 10.30
C LEU A 252 -20.42 -23.27 9.74
N ALA A 253 -20.19 -23.22 8.42
CA ALA A 253 -19.17 -24.01 7.76
C ALA A 253 -17.75 -23.62 8.20
N TYR A 254 -17.46 -22.34 8.32
CA TYR A 254 -16.13 -21.83 8.66
C TYR A 254 -15.72 -22.21 10.08
N LYS A 255 -16.66 -22.14 11.04
CA LYS A 255 -16.44 -22.67 12.39
C LYS A 255 -16.07 -24.16 12.35
N GLN A 256 -16.79 -24.97 11.58
CA GLN A 256 -16.48 -26.40 11.45
C GLN A 256 -15.13 -26.67 10.77
N TYR A 257 -14.76 -25.89 9.76
CA TYR A 257 -13.46 -26.03 9.09
C TYR A 257 -12.31 -25.68 10.04
N ALA A 258 -12.43 -24.58 10.79
CA ALA A 258 -11.45 -24.19 11.80
C ALA A 258 -11.26 -25.27 12.87
N GLU A 259 -12.36 -25.82 13.42
CA GLU A 259 -12.30 -26.88 14.43
C GLU A 259 -11.70 -28.18 13.90
N LYS A 260 -12.03 -28.57 12.66
CA LYS A 260 -11.39 -29.74 12.02
C LYS A 260 -9.89 -29.53 11.81
N ALA A 261 -9.46 -28.34 11.43
CA ALA A 261 -8.04 -28.03 11.26
C ALA A 261 -7.28 -28.09 12.60
N LYS A 262 -7.89 -27.59 13.69
CA LYS A 262 -7.37 -27.74 15.06
C LYS A 262 -7.19 -29.20 15.47
N GLN A 263 -8.22 -30.03 15.27
CA GLN A 263 -8.19 -31.45 15.60
C GLN A 263 -7.11 -32.21 14.82
N ARG A 264 -6.89 -31.83 13.55
CA ARG A 264 -5.87 -32.43 12.68
C ARG A 264 -4.47 -31.89 12.92
N LYS A 265 -4.32 -30.82 13.71
CA LYS A 265 -3.04 -30.13 13.96
C LYS A 265 -2.32 -29.76 12.65
N VAL A 266 -3.05 -29.14 11.71
CA VAL A 266 -2.48 -28.65 10.43
C VAL A 266 -2.16 -27.16 10.49
N GLY A 267 -1.19 -26.72 9.69
CA GLY A 267 -0.71 -25.34 9.68
C GLY A 267 -0.31 -24.85 11.07
N MET A 268 -0.83 -23.69 11.47
CA MET A 268 -0.56 -23.07 12.76
C MET A 268 -1.02 -23.90 13.97
N TRP A 269 -1.87 -24.90 13.77
CA TRP A 269 -2.36 -25.77 14.84
C TRP A 269 -1.39 -26.89 15.24
N GLN A 270 -0.27 -27.05 14.52
CA GLN A 270 0.82 -27.96 14.92
C GLN A 270 1.37 -27.58 16.30
N HIS A 271 1.52 -26.28 16.55
CA HIS A 271 1.92 -25.72 17.85
C HIS A 271 0.88 -24.71 18.33
N SER A 272 -0.33 -25.20 18.63
CA SER A 272 -1.50 -24.37 18.99
C SER A 272 -1.24 -23.35 20.12
N GLN A 273 -0.27 -23.62 21.01
CA GLN A 273 0.14 -22.72 22.08
C GLN A 273 0.77 -21.40 21.58
N LYS A 274 1.29 -21.37 20.35
CA LYS A 274 1.87 -20.19 19.71
C LYS A 274 0.84 -19.32 18.99
N VAL A 275 -0.38 -19.83 18.79
CA VAL A 275 -1.44 -19.09 18.11
C VAL A 275 -1.91 -17.93 19.01
N GLY A 276 -1.78 -16.70 18.51
CA GLY A 276 -2.08 -15.48 19.27
C GLY A 276 -0.89 -14.90 20.04
N GLU A 277 0.27 -15.57 20.04
CA GLU A 277 1.52 -15.01 20.57
C GLU A 277 2.01 -13.89 19.64
N LYS A 278 2.36 -12.75 20.25
CA LYS A 278 3.02 -11.65 19.57
C LYS A 278 4.53 -11.83 19.66
N VAL A 279 5.19 -11.64 18.53
CA VAL A 279 6.65 -11.74 18.43
C VAL A 279 7.19 -10.55 17.66
N SER A 280 8.52 -10.41 17.70
CA SER A 280 9.17 -9.41 16.88
C SER A 280 8.97 -9.70 15.40
N ARG A 281 9.09 -8.68 14.54
CA ARG A 281 9.00 -8.89 13.08
C ARG A 281 10.08 -9.88 12.60
N GLU A 282 11.26 -9.84 13.20
CA GLU A 282 12.38 -10.72 12.91
C GLU A 282 12.09 -12.18 13.33
N GLU A 283 11.52 -12.37 14.53
CA GLU A 283 11.15 -13.67 15.07
C GLU A 283 9.93 -14.30 14.40
N ALA A 284 8.98 -13.49 13.92
CA ALA A 284 7.86 -13.95 13.11
C ALA A 284 8.32 -14.63 11.81
N GLY A 285 9.61 -14.53 11.47
CA GLY A 285 10.15 -14.90 10.16
C GLY A 285 9.88 -13.83 9.13
N GLY A 286 9.71 -12.56 9.56
CA GLY A 286 9.61 -11.44 8.64
C GLY A 286 10.77 -11.59 7.70
N VAL A 287 10.49 -11.72 6.39
CA VAL A 287 11.53 -11.57 5.37
C VAL A 287 12.32 -10.38 5.87
N ALA A 288 13.57 -10.64 6.28
CA ALA A 288 14.39 -9.65 6.93
C ALA A 288 14.19 -8.38 6.11
N GLU A 289 13.89 -7.23 6.72
CA GLU A 289 14.24 -5.99 6.04
C GLU A 289 15.66 -6.24 5.55
N PRO A 290 15.92 -6.26 4.23
CA PRO A 290 17.27 -6.51 3.78
C PRO A 290 18.03 -5.20 3.96
N SER A 291 18.14 -4.77 5.21
CA SER A 291 18.94 -3.64 5.64
C SER A 291 20.42 -3.90 5.39
N GLU A 292 20.80 -5.12 4.97
CA GLU A 292 22.15 -5.50 4.57
C GLU A 292 22.27 -6.31 3.26
N ALA A 293 21.21 -6.50 2.45
CA ALA A 293 21.32 -7.31 1.21
C ALA A 293 21.70 -6.52 -0.05
N PHE A 294 22.53 -5.50 0.11
CA PHE A 294 23.15 -4.81 -1.03
C PHE A 294 24.58 -5.34 -1.23
N PRO A 295 25.00 -5.63 -2.47
CA PRO A 295 24.27 -5.45 -3.73
C PRO A 295 23.26 -6.59 -4.03
N ILE A 296 22.11 -6.23 -4.62
CA ILE A 296 21.03 -7.16 -5.02
C ILE A 296 21.34 -7.78 -6.38
N ASN A 297 21.31 -9.12 -6.46
CA ASN A 297 21.51 -9.82 -7.72
C ASN A 297 20.25 -9.75 -8.60
N ILE A 298 20.33 -9.06 -9.74
CA ILE A 298 19.19 -8.84 -10.64
C ILE A 298 18.75 -10.08 -11.44
N ASN A 299 19.55 -11.14 -11.47
CA ASN A 299 19.22 -12.42 -12.10
C ASN A 299 18.41 -13.34 -11.19
N THR A 300 18.58 -13.23 -9.87
CA THR A 300 17.98 -14.15 -8.89
C THR A 300 16.97 -13.48 -7.97
N ALA A 301 17.04 -12.16 -7.77
CA ALA A 301 16.11 -11.44 -6.93
C ALA A 301 14.66 -11.60 -7.39
N ASP A 302 13.76 -11.74 -6.42
CA ASP A 302 12.31 -11.73 -6.64
C ASP A 302 11.76 -10.29 -6.69
N ALA A 303 10.46 -10.15 -6.95
CA ALA A 303 9.85 -8.83 -7.10
C ALA A 303 9.95 -8.00 -5.81
N ALA A 304 9.89 -8.64 -4.64
CA ALA A 304 9.96 -7.96 -3.35
C ALA A 304 11.37 -7.40 -3.11
N LEU A 305 12.41 -8.20 -3.34
CA LEU A 305 13.80 -7.76 -3.23
C LEU A 305 14.12 -6.64 -4.22
N LEU A 306 13.69 -6.77 -5.49
CA LEU A 306 13.93 -5.74 -6.50
C LEU A 306 13.32 -4.38 -6.11
N ARG A 307 12.21 -4.37 -5.38
CA ARG A 307 11.53 -3.13 -4.93
C ARG A 307 12.29 -2.36 -3.85
N LEU A 308 13.31 -2.97 -3.25
CA LEU A 308 14.19 -2.30 -2.30
C LEU A 308 15.20 -1.39 -3.01
N LEU A 309 15.39 -1.59 -4.32
CA LEU A 309 16.28 -0.76 -5.12
C LEU A 309 15.73 0.67 -5.25
N PRO A 310 16.58 1.70 -5.11
CA PRO A 310 16.14 3.08 -5.18
C PRO A 310 15.53 3.38 -6.56
N GLY A 311 14.26 3.76 -6.57
CA GLY A 311 13.53 4.09 -7.81
C GLY A 311 12.95 2.88 -8.54
N ILE A 312 13.00 1.68 -7.96
CA ILE A 312 12.33 0.48 -8.49
C ILE A 312 11.04 0.24 -7.69
N GLY A 313 9.91 0.54 -8.30
CA GLY A 313 8.59 0.14 -7.81
C GLY A 313 8.12 -1.19 -8.40
N PRO A 314 6.91 -1.66 -8.02
CA PRO A 314 6.34 -2.94 -8.51
C PRO A 314 6.37 -3.09 -10.02
N VAL A 315 6.05 -2.01 -10.75
CA VAL A 315 6.07 -1.98 -12.22
C VAL A 315 7.47 -2.23 -12.78
N TYR A 316 8.50 -1.63 -12.20
CA TYR A 316 9.88 -1.80 -12.66
C TYR A 316 10.42 -3.18 -12.28
N ALA A 317 10.12 -3.67 -11.08
CA ALA A 317 10.47 -5.04 -10.66
C ALA A 317 9.88 -6.08 -11.62
N LYS A 318 8.60 -5.96 -11.97
CA LYS A 318 7.96 -6.80 -12.99
C LYS A 318 8.64 -6.71 -14.35
N ARG A 319 9.02 -5.50 -14.79
CA ARG A 319 9.73 -5.32 -16.07
C ARG A 319 11.12 -5.96 -16.06
N ILE A 320 11.85 -5.90 -14.95
CA ILE A 320 13.16 -6.54 -14.79
C ILE A 320 13.02 -8.06 -14.92
N ILE A 321 12.07 -8.65 -14.19
CA ILE A 321 11.77 -10.10 -14.27
C ILE A 321 11.36 -10.49 -15.68
N ALA A 322 10.40 -9.77 -16.26
CA ALA A 322 9.91 -10.07 -17.60
C ALA A 322 10.97 -9.85 -18.70
N TYR A 323 11.97 -8.99 -18.47
CA TYR A 323 13.09 -8.80 -19.38
C TYR A 323 14.01 -10.02 -19.35
N ARG A 324 14.40 -10.52 -18.15
CA ARG A 324 15.29 -11.69 -18.04
C ARG A 324 14.63 -12.99 -18.49
N GLU A 325 13.31 -13.11 -18.33
CA GLU A 325 12.54 -14.25 -18.85
C GLU A 325 12.49 -14.28 -20.38
N ARG A 326 12.44 -13.10 -21.03
CA ARG A 326 12.32 -12.99 -22.49
C ARG A 326 13.66 -12.96 -23.22
N ASN A 327 14.66 -12.32 -22.65
CA ASN A 327 15.94 -12.04 -23.30
C ASN A 327 17.10 -12.87 -22.73
N GLY A 328 16.85 -13.69 -21.72
CA GLY A 328 17.87 -14.39 -20.95
C GLY A 328 18.39 -13.56 -19.77
N LEU A 329 19.22 -14.19 -18.92
CA LEU A 329 19.82 -13.55 -17.76
C LEU A 329 20.68 -12.34 -18.16
N PHE A 330 20.76 -11.35 -17.27
CA PHE A 330 21.63 -10.20 -17.43
C PHE A 330 23.09 -10.64 -17.33
N SER A 331 23.87 -10.37 -18.38
CA SER A 331 25.32 -10.56 -18.39
C SER A 331 26.07 -9.36 -17.81
N ASP A 332 25.41 -8.20 -17.76
CA ASP A 332 25.95 -6.96 -17.20
C ASP A 332 24.82 -6.13 -16.58
N VAL A 333 25.11 -5.43 -15.48
CA VAL A 333 24.16 -4.55 -14.81
C VAL A 333 23.69 -3.41 -15.72
N GLU A 334 24.51 -2.99 -16.70
CA GLU A 334 24.14 -1.93 -17.64
C GLU A 334 22.98 -2.30 -18.57
N GLN A 335 22.70 -3.59 -18.77
CA GLN A 335 21.58 -4.06 -19.56
C GLN A 335 20.21 -3.69 -18.95
N LEU A 336 20.16 -3.29 -17.68
CA LEU A 336 18.96 -2.68 -17.08
C LEU A 336 18.48 -1.45 -17.88
N LYS A 337 19.36 -0.72 -18.57
CA LYS A 337 19.00 0.42 -19.44
C LYS A 337 18.11 0.03 -20.62
N ASN A 338 18.09 -1.25 -21.00
CA ASN A 338 17.22 -1.75 -22.07
C ASN A 338 15.76 -1.85 -21.60
N ILE A 339 15.51 -1.76 -20.30
CA ILE A 339 14.17 -1.76 -19.73
C ILE A 339 13.59 -0.36 -19.85
N ARG A 340 12.44 -0.26 -20.55
CA ARG A 340 11.72 1.00 -20.73
C ARG A 340 11.47 1.68 -19.37
N GLY A 341 12.00 2.90 -19.23
CA GLY A 341 11.88 3.75 -18.05
C GLY A 341 13.08 3.72 -17.08
N ILE A 342 14.06 2.84 -17.30
CA ILE A 342 15.36 2.88 -16.61
C ILE A 342 16.34 3.70 -17.45
N GLY A 343 16.36 5.02 -17.19
CA GLY A 343 17.28 5.95 -17.85
C GLY A 343 18.61 6.12 -17.11
N PRO A 344 19.54 6.94 -17.64
CA PRO A 344 20.86 7.18 -17.03
C PRO A 344 20.81 7.59 -15.56
N LYS A 345 19.90 8.51 -15.20
CA LYS A 345 19.71 8.98 -13.81
C LYS A 345 19.26 7.87 -12.86
N THR A 346 18.40 6.97 -13.34
CA THR A 346 17.95 5.83 -12.54
C THR A 346 19.08 4.81 -12.42
N MET A 347 19.78 4.53 -13.52
CA MET A 347 20.92 3.60 -13.52
C MET A 347 22.04 4.06 -12.57
N GLU A 348 22.33 5.37 -12.49
CA GLU A 348 23.31 5.92 -11.56
C GLU A 348 23.00 5.60 -10.09
N LYS A 349 21.72 5.62 -9.72
CA LYS A 349 21.25 5.25 -8.37
C LYS A 349 21.23 3.73 -8.15
N LEU A 350 20.99 2.95 -9.21
CA LEU A 350 20.92 1.49 -9.13
C LEU A 350 22.30 0.84 -9.09
N ARG A 351 23.26 1.35 -9.86
CA ARG A 351 24.59 0.75 -10.05
C ARG A 351 25.31 0.35 -8.76
N PRO A 352 25.31 1.15 -7.66
CA PRO A 352 25.95 0.72 -6.40
C PRO A 352 25.17 -0.35 -5.63
N ASN A 353 23.91 -0.60 -5.99
CA ASN A 353 22.97 -1.45 -5.27
C ASN A 353 22.66 -2.76 -6.02
N VAL A 354 23.22 -2.99 -7.20
CA VAL A 354 22.94 -4.17 -8.04
C VAL A 354 24.20 -4.92 -8.44
N VAL A 355 24.05 -6.23 -8.65
CA VAL A 355 25.11 -7.13 -9.11
C VAL A 355 24.52 -8.16 -10.10
N VAL A 356 25.38 -8.72 -10.94
CA VAL A 356 25.12 -9.94 -11.71
C VAL A 356 26.16 -10.99 -11.29
N ASP A 357 25.82 -12.27 -11.37
CA ASP A 357 26.78 -13.34 -11.07
C ASP A 357 28.02 -13.18 -11.96
N ARG A 358 29.20 -13.18 -11.33
CA ARG A 358 30.48 -13.20 -12.04
C ARG A 358 30.78 -14.66 -12.39
N GLU A 359 30.97 -14.95 -13.67
CA GLU A 359 31.64 -16.19 -14.09
C GLU A 359 33.10 -16.23 -13.61
#